data_AF-A0A7W5TD81-F1
#
_entry.id   AF-A0A7W5TD81-F1
#
_cell.length_a   1.000
_cell.length_b   1.000
_cell.length_c   1.000
_cell.angle_alpha   90.00
_cell.angle_beta   90.00
_cell.angle_gamma   90.00
#
_symmetry.space_group_name_H-M   'P 1'
#
loop_
_entity.id
_entity.type
_entity.pdbx_description
1 polymer ?
#
loop_
_entity_poly.entity_id
_entity_poly.type
_entity_poly.pdbx_seq_one_letter_code
_entity_poly.pdbx_strand_id
1 'polypeptide(L)'
;MATWQVGEDQAAQTGREEIKQLCVTVAKQISWSIHYFIPSVIEIGEDGVTAKASFYILDFQTLKNDDGEDEAYMFAGTFNDTFTKIDGSWYFQSINGKIDVVTPWTESWVNKPFIPDFFAMSN
;
A
#
# COMPACT_ATOMS: atom_id res chain seq x y z
N MET A 1 6.62 18.10 1.06
CA MET A 1 6.82 17.11 -0.03
C MET A 1 6.07 15.85 0.34
N ALA A 2 5.42 15.16 -0.61
CA ALA A 2 4.65 13.94 -0.30
C ALA A 2 5.57 12.78 0.06
N THR A 3 5.15 11.88 0.95
CA THR A 3 5.88 10.65 1.31
C THR A 3 5.01 9.41 1.14
N TRP A 4 5.65 8.27 0.84
CA TRP A 4 5.00 6.95 0.79
C TRP A 4 5.85 5.93 1.53
N GLN A 5 5.27 5.25 2.52
CA GLN A 5 5.87 4.12 3.21
C GLN A 5 4.84 3.01 3.43
N VAL A 6 5.19 1.76 3.12
CA VAL A 6 4.36 0.59 3.42
C VAL A 6 5.25 -0.46 4.06
N GLY A 7 4.91 -0.89 5.28
CA GLY A 7 5.75 -1.79 6.08
C GLY A 7 6.81 -1.05 6.91
N GLU A 8 7.14 -1.59 8.08
CA GLU A 8 8.00 -0.93 9.07
C GLU A 8 9.49 -0.92 8.67
N ASP A 9 9.94 -1.91 7.90
CA ASP A 9 11.35 -2.07 7.49
C ASP A 9 11.72 -1.35 6.19
N GLN A 10 10.76 -0.67 5.56
CA GLN A 10 10.93 0.00 4.28
C GLN A 10 11.31 1.47 4.42
N ALA A 11 12.28 1.92 3.63
CA ALA A 11 12.58 3.35 3.51
C ALA A 11 11.43 4.09 2.80
N ALA A 12 10.98 5.20 3.38
CA ALA A 12 9.96 6.04 2.78
C ALA A 12 10.44 6.67 1.46
N GLN A 13 9.63 6.58 0.42
CA GLN A 13 9.84 7.29 -0.84
C GLN A 13 9.35 8.72 -0.70
N THR A 14 10.15 9.69 -1.14
CA THR A 14 9.93 11.12 -0.90
C THR A 14 9.82 11.88 -2.22
N GLY A 15 8.67 12.52 -2.41
CA GLY A 15 8.39 13.32 -3.59
C GLY A 15 7.89 12.52 -4.78
N ARG A 16 7.47 13.27 -5.81
CA ARG A 16 6.72 12.72 -6.94
C ARG A 16 7.52 11.71 -7.76
N GLU A 17 8.81 11.95 -7.96
CA GLU A 17 9.64 11.11 -8.84
C GLU A 17 9.99 9.77 -8.19
N GLU A 18 10.36 9.75 -6.91
CA GLU A 18 10.60 8.50 -6.17
C GLU A 18 9.33 7.65 -6.07
N ILE A 19 8.18 8.28 -5.76
CA ILE A 19 6.90 7.57 -5.70
C ILE A 19 6.51 6.97 -7.07
N LYS A 20 6.67 7.72 -8.17
CA LYS A 20 6.44 7.17 -9.52
C LYS A 20 7.35 5.99 -9.82
N GLN A 21 8.62 6.11 -9.48
CA GLN A 21 9.60 5.05 -9.74
C GLN A 21 9.26 3.78 -8.96
N LEU A 22 8.82 3.91 -7.70
CA LEU A 22 8.27 2.81 -6.92
C LEU A 22 7.10 2.14 -7.65
N CYS A 23 6.09 2.91 -8.11
CA CYS A 23 4.95 2.34 -8.83
C CYS A 23 5.37 1.59 -10.11
N VAL A 24 6.32 2.14 -10.87
CA VAL A 24 6.85 1.48 -12.08
C VAL A 24 7.59 0.18 -11.73
N THR A 25 8.36 0.17 -10.66
CA THR A 25 9.09 -1.04 -10.21
C THR A 25 8.11 -2.12 -9.76
N VAL A 26 7.15 -1.78 -8.91
CA VAL A 26 6.14 -2.72 -8.40
C VAL A 26 5.27 -3.28 -9.52
N ALA A 27 4.88 -2.45 -10.51
CA ALA A 27 4.07 -2.89 -11.65
C ALA A 27 4.75 -3.96 -12.54
N LYS A 28 6.06 -4.19 -12.41
CA LYS A 28 6.75 -5.27 -13.14
C LYS A 28 6.50 -6.65 -12.53
N GLN A 29 6.18 -6.71 -11.23
CA GLN A 29 5.97 -7.95 -10.49
C GLN A 29 4.50 -8.34 -10.38
N ILE A 30 3.59 -7.39 -10.66
CA ILE A 30 2.15 -7.57 -10.51
C ILE A 30 1.51 -7.65 -11.89
N SER A 31 1.07 -8.84 -12.31
CA SER A 31 0.37 -9.03 -13.58
C SER A 31 -1.11 -8.61 -13.51
N TRP A 32 -1.70 -8.65 -12.32
CA TRP A 32 -3.04 -8.15 -12.04
C TRP A 32 -3.18 -7.74 -10.57
N SER A 33 -3.95 -6.70 -10.29
CA SER A 33 -4.33 -6.36 -8.92
C SER A 33 -5.67 -5.61 -8.84
N ILE A 34 -6.33 -5.73 -7.69
CA ILE A 34 -7.45 -4.90 -7.28
C ILE A 34 -7.30 -4.53 -5.81
N HIS A 35 -7.49 -3.26 -5.49
CA HIS A 35 -7.31 -2.74 -4.13
C HIS A 35 -8.64 -2.16 -3.64
N TYR A 36 -9.17 -2.72 -2.55
CA TYR A 36 -10.33 -2.18 -1.85
C TYR A 36 -9.86 -1.38 -0.64
N PHE A 37 -9.81 -0.05 -0.80
CA PHE A 37 -9.63 0.88 0.31
C PHE A 37 -10.99 1.17 0.94
N ILE A 38 -11.21 0.64 2.13
CA ILE A 38 -12.46 0.79 2.88
C ILE A 38 -12.21 1.88 3.93
N PRO A 39 -12.79 3.09 3.76
CA PRO A 39 -12.59 4.16 4.72
C PRO A 39 -13.22 3.77 6.05
N SER A 40 -12.44 3.86 7.13
CA SER A 40 -12.95 3.69 8.48
C SER A 40 -13.24 5.03 9.13
N VAL A 41 -12.32 6.00 9.00
CA VAL A 41 -12.42 7.34 9.59
C VAL A 41 -11.74 8.37 8.69
N ILE A 42 -12.37 9.54 8.53
CA ILE A 42 -11.78 10.72 7.89
C ILE A 42 -12.03 11.93 8.78
N GLU A 43 -10.97 12.63 9.16
CA GLU A 43 -11.01 13.82 10.01
C GLU A 43 -10.45 15.01 9.24
N ILE A 44 -11.28 16.04 9.01
CA ILE A 44 -10.84 17.31 8.43
C ILE A 44 -10.35 18.20 9.57
N GLY A 45 -9.15 18.76 9.44
CA GLY A 45 -8.59 19.70 10.40
C GLY A 45 -9.40 20.98 10.50
N GLU A 46 -9.29 21.67 11.65
CA GLU A 46 -9.97 22.96 11.89
C GLU A 46 -9.56 24.04 10.88
N ASP A 47 -8.37 23.91 10.27
CA ASP A 47 -7.87 24.79 9.22
C ASP A 47 -8.61 24.62 7.88
N GLY A 48 -9.42 23.56 7.72
CA GLY A 48 -10.15 23.23 6.50
C GLY A 48 -9.26 22.84 5.31
N VAL A 49 -7.96 22.68 5.52
CA VAL A 49 -6.94 22.43 4.48
C VAL A 49 -6.02 21.26 4.80
N THR A 50 -6.11 20.67 5.99
CA THR A 50 -5.47 19.41 6.35
C THR A 50 -6.51 18.35 6.69
N ALA A 51 -6.16 17.08 6.48
CA ALA A 51 -6.99 15.96 6.91
C ALA A 51 -6.14 14.74 7.27
N LYS A 52 -6.72 13.86 8.08
CA LYS A 52 -6.21 12.52 8.37
C LYS A 52 -7.27 11.51 7.97
N ALA A 53 -6.84 10.36 7.45
CA ALA A 53 -7.75 9.27 7.20
C ALA A 53 -7.12 7.92 7.56
N SER A 54 -7.96 7.05 8.09
CA SER A 54 -7.63 5.65 8.30
C SER A 54 -8.46 4.79 7.36
N PHE A 55 -7.79 3.81 6.75
CA PHE A 55 -8.42 2.85 5.84
C PHE A 55 -8.05 1.44 6.25
N TYR A 56 -9.00 0.52 6.06
CA TYR A 56 -8.66 -0.88 5.90
C TYR A 56 -8.40 -1.16 4.43
N ILE A 57 -7.39 -1.97 4.14
CA ILE A 57 -7.18 -2.50 2.80
C ILE A 57 -7.52 -3.98 2.77
N LEU A 58 -8.24 -4.37 1.73
CA LEU A 58 -8.30 -5.73 1.24
C LEU A 58 -7.87 -5.68 -0.22
N ASP A 59 -6.82 -6.42 -0.57
CA ASP A 59 -6.36 -6.50 -1.95
C ASP A 59 -6.29 -7.94 -2.43
N PHE A 60 -6.36 -8.08 -3.75
CA PHE A 60 -6.02 -9.31 -4.44
C PHE A 60 -5.00 -8.97 -5.52
N GLN A 61 -3.95 -9.77 -5.61
CA GLN A 61 -2.87 -9.57 -6.57
C GLN A 61 -2.47 -10.89 -7.22
N THR A 62 -2.04 -10.83 -8.47
CA THR A 62 -1.28 -11.90 -9.11
C THR A 62 0.17 -11.47 -9.16
N LEU A 63 1.03 -12.22 -8.47
CA LEU A 63 2.47 -11.99 -8.36
C LEU A 63 3.24 -13.04 -9.12
N LYS A 64 4.45 -12.72 -9.56
CA LYS A 64 5.41 -13.72 -10.03
C LYS A 64 6.07 -14.43 -8.84
N ASN A 65 6.06 -15.76 -8.83
CA ASN A 65 6.85 -16.56 -7.89
C ASN A 65 8.33 -16.64 -8.33
N ASP A 66 9.17 -17.31 -7.55
CA ASP A 66 10.61 -17.47 -7.83
C ASP A 66 10.91 -18.17 -9.17
N ASP A 67 9.98 -18.99 -9.66
CA ASP A 67 10.07 -19.68 -10.95
C ASP A 67 9.53 -18.81 -12.12
N GLY A 68 9.04 -17.60 -11.83
CA GLY A 68 8.47 -16.66 -12.81
C GLY A 68 7.02 -16.97 -13.22
N GLU A 69 6.36 -17.89 -12.53
CA GLU A 69 4.96 -18.26 -12.75
C GLU A 69 4.01 -17.34 -11.98
N ASP A 70 2.78 -17.20 -12.46
CA ASP A 70 1.75 -16.40 -11.78
C ASP A 70 1.19 -17.15 -10.56
N GLU A 71 1.16 -16.49 -9.40
CA GLU A 71 0.55 -16.97 -8.18
C GLU A 71 -0.39 -15.90 -7.60
N ALA A 72 -1.56 -16.33 -7.12
CA ALA A 72 -2.58 -15.43 -6.59
C ALA A 72 -2.39 -15.21 -5.08
N TYR A 73 -2.46 -13.96 -4.65
CA TYR A 73 -2.30 -13.51 -3.28
C TYR A 73 -3.46 -12.64 -2.80
N MET A 74 -3.74 -12.72 -1.51
CA MET A 74 -4.62 -11.80 -0.78
C MET A 74 -3.79 -11.02 0.23
N PHE A 75 -3.99 -9.71 0.27
CA PHE A 75 -3.40 -8.85 1.30
C PHE A 75 -4.50 -8.20 2.14
N ALA A 76 -4.22 -8.03 3.43
CA ALA A 76 -5.05 -7.23 4.31
C ALA A 76 -4.19 -6.39 5.25
N GLY A 77 -4.66 -5.19 5.57
CA GLY A 77 -3.92 -4.28 6.43
C GLY A 77 -4.64 -2.97 6.69
N THR A 78 -3.85 -1.98 7.11
CA THR A 78 -4.33 -0.65 7.46
C THR A 78 -3.47 0.44 6.83
N PHE A 79 -4.09 1.56 6.50
CA PHE A 79 -3.40 2.78 6.06
C PHE A 79 -3.79 3.93 6.99
N ASN A 80 -2.81 4.76 7.35
CA ASN A 80 -2.98 5.96 8.16
C ASN A 80 -2.34 7.14 7.43
N ASP A 81 -3.15 7.82 6.63
CA ASP A 81 -2.70 8.80 5.66
C ASP A 81 -2.99 10.21 6.12
N THR A 82 -2.19 11.16 5.64
CA THR A 82 -2.43 12.59 5.81
C THR A 82 -2.61 13.26 4.46
N PHE A 83 -3.44 14.30 4.44
CA PHE A 83 -3.82 15.02 3.23
C PHE A 83 -3.68 16.51 3.42
N THR A 84 -3.42 17.20 2.32
CA THR A 84 -3.44 18.66 2.24
C THR A 84 -4.29 19.12 1.06
N LYS A 85 -5.01 20.22 1.24
CA LYS A 85 -5.81 20.84 0.21
C LYS A 85 -5.03 21.97 -0.46
N ILE A 86 -4.78 21.83 -1.76
CA ILE A 86 -4.07 22.83 -2.59
C ILE A 86 -5.02 23.24 -3.71
N ASP A 87 -5.24 24.54 -3.88
CA ASP A 87 -6.10 25.11 -4.92
C ASP A 87 -7.48 24.42 -5.04
N GLY A 88 -8.09 24.12 -3.89
CA GLY A 88 -9.41 23.50 -3.82
C GLY A 88 -9.45 21.97 -3.90
N SER A 89 -8.32 21.31 -4.18
CA SER A 89 -8.23 19.85 -4.36
C SER A 89 -7.44 19.20 -3.24
N TRP A 90 -7.86 18.02 -2.78
CA TRP A 90 -7.15 17.24 -1.77
C TRP A 90 -6.05 16.38 -2.41
N TYR A 91 -4.88 16.34 -1.77
CA TYR A 91 -3.72 15.57 -2.18
C TYR A 91 -3.14 14.81 -0.99
N PHE A 92 -2.53 13.65 -1.25
CA PHE A 92 -1.76 12.95 -0.25
C PHE A 92 -0.52 13.76 0.16
N GLN A 93 -0.38 13.95 1.46
CA GLN A 93 0.79 14.52 2.09
C GLN A 93 1.69 13.42 2.66
N SER A 94 1.11 12.35 3.23
CA SER A 94 1.82 11.11 3.54
C SER A 94 0.91 9.90 3.39
N ILE A 95 1.45 8.82 2.83
CA ILE A 95 0.82 7.50 2.75
C ILE A 95 1.59 6.58 3.68
N ASN A 96 0.93 6.01 4.70
CA ASN A 96 1.57 5.11 5.66
C ASN A 96 0.76 3.83 5.80
N GLY A 97 1.18 2.79 5.08
CA GLY A 97 0.55 1.48 5.10
C GLY A 97 1.24 0.52 6.05
N LYS A 98 0.45 -0.30 6.73
CA LYS A 98 0.88 -1.51 7.42
C LYS A 98 0.10 -2.67 6.84
N ILE A 99 0.82 -3.68 6.35
CA ILE A 99 0.22 -4.93 5.87
C ILE A 99 0.27 -5.94 7.02
N ASP A 100 -0.89 -6.41 7.45
CA ASP A 100 -1.02 -7.35 8.56
C ASP A 100 -1.08 -8.81 8.08
N VAL A 101 -1.57 -9.03 6.85
CA VAL A 101 -1.69 -10.36 6.23
C VAL A 101 -1.24 -10.29 4.77
N VAL A 102 -0.41 -11.26 4.38
CA VAL A 102 -0.17 -11.64 2.98
C VAL A 102 -0.23 -13.16 2.92
N THR A 103 -1.10 -13.71 2.08
CA THR A 103 -1.25 -15.17 1.93
C THR A 103 -1.53 -15.52 0.48
N PRO A 104 -1.01 -16.65 -0.03
CA PRO A 104 -1.51 -17.23 -1.26
C PRO A 104 -3.02 -17.47 -1.14
N TRP A 105 -3.77 -17.22 -2.21
CA TRP A 105 -5.22 -17.40 -2.25
C TRP A 105 -5.65 -18.86 -2.03
N THR A 106 -4.80 -19.81 -2.43
CA THR A 106 -4.99 -21.24 -2.24
C THR A 106 -4.77 -21.69 -0.80
N GLU A 107 -4.21 -20.80 0.05
CA GLU A 107 -3.95 -21.03 1.46
C GLU A 107 -4.80 -20.10 2.32
N SER A 108 -5.07 -20.50 3.57
CA SER A 108 -5.81 -19.64 4.52
C SER A 108 -4.85 -18.79 5.33
N TRP A 109 -5.27 -17.57 5.68
CA TRP A 109 -4.55 -16.69 6.62
C TRP A 109 -4.27 -17.33 7.98
N VAL A 110 -5.01 -18.36 8.38
CA VAL A 110 -4.73 -19.12 9.62
C VAL A 110 -3.52 -20.05 9.44
N ASN A 111 -3.35 -20.61 8.25
CA ASN A 111 -2.32 -21.62 7.97
C ASN A 111 -1.00 -20.99 7.52
N LYS A 112 -1.03 -19.85 6.82
CA LYS A 112 0.16 -19.12 6.35
C LYS A 112 0.01 -17.60 6.51
N PRO A 113 0.05 -17.06 7.74
CA PRO A 113 -0.15 -15.63 7.99
C PRO A 113 1.03 -14.69 7.66
N PHE A 114 2.21 -15.14 7.24
CA PHE A 114 3.43 -14.32 7.40
C PHE A 114 4.00 -13.65 6.14
N ILE A 115 4.33 -12.37 6.29
CA ILE A 115 5.39 -11.64 5.58
C ILE A 115 6.74 -12.09 6.18
N PRO A 116 7.66 -12.59 5.34
CA PRO A 116 8.96 -11.95 5.28
C PRO A 116 9.23 -11.55 3.83
N ASP A 117 9.24 -10.24 3.61
CA ASP A 117 9.82 -9.58 2.45
C ASP A 117 9.11 -9.69 1.08
N PHE A 118 7.85 -9.26 0.99
CA PHE A 118 7.28 -8.80 -0.31
C PHE A 118 8.22 -7.80 -1.01
N PHE A 119 8.96 -7.00 -0.23
CA PHE A 119 9.86 -5.99 -0.76
C PHE A 119 11.34 -6.37 -0.87
N ALA A 120 11.83 -7.47 -0.26
CA ALA A 120 13.21 -7.92 -0.57
C ALA A 120 13.30 -8.54 -1.96
N MET A 121 12.19 -8.88 -2.60
CA MET A 121 12.11 -9.29 -4.01
C MET A 121 12.33 -8.13 -5.02
N SER A 122 12.66 -6.91 -4.55
CA SER A 122 12.85 -5.72 -5.40
C SER A 122 14.30 -5.25 -5.56
N ASN A 123 15.29 -6.03 -5.11
CA ASN A 123 16.73 -5.77 -5.30
C ASN A 123 17.34 -6.57 -6.46
#